data_AF-A0A821WPE8-F1
#
_entry.id   AF-A0A821WPE8-F1
#
_cell.length_a   1.000
_cell.length_b   1.000
_cell.length_c   1.000
_cell.angle_alpha   90.00
_cell.angle_beta   90.00
_cell.angle_gamma   90.00
#
_symmetry.space_group_name_H-M   'P 1'
#
loop_
_entity.id
_entity.type
_entity.pdbx_description
1 polymer ?
#
loop_
_entity_poly.entity_id
_entity_poly.type
_entity_poly.pdbx_seq_one_letter_code
_entity_poly.pdbx_strand_id
1 'polypeptide(L)'
;NSYGLNGMGDEAVKLFHQMPKESIDHLTYICVLNACSHSGLVDVARSIFNNIQTKTEIIYTTMIDCLSRAAAFEEAQKLIGEFERDHAPAVSIYSLYSSIYL
;
A
#
# COMPACT_ATOMS: atom_id res chain seq x y z
N ASN A 1 -5.03 -25.03 4.79
CA ASN A 1 -6.36 -24.58 4.32
C ASN A 1 -6.18 -23.34 3.46
N SER A 2 -5.95 -23.50 2.15
CA SER A 2 -5.48 -22.41 1.27
C SER A 2 -6.31 -22.31 -0.01
N TYR A 3 -7.62 -22.09 0.10
CA TYR A 3 -8.51 -21.92 -1.07
C TYR A 3 -9.42 -20.67 -1.00
N GLY A 4 -9.31 -19.82 0.04
CA GLY A 4 -10.23 -18.68 0.24
C GLY A 4 -9.62 -17.27 0.17
N LEU A 5 -8.29 -17.12 0.23
CA LEU A 5 -7.64 -15.80 0.37
C LEU A 5 -7.20 -15.15 -0.95
N ASN A 6 -7.08 -15.92 -2.04
CA ASN A 6 -6.56 -15.38 -3.30
C ASN A 6 -7.60 -14.54 -4.06
N GLY A 7 -8.90 -14.86 -3.99
CA GLY A 7 -9.92 -14.15 -4.78
C GLY A 7 -10.41 -12.82 -4.19
N MET A 8 -10.13 -12.53 -2.91
CA MET A 8 -10.66 -11.32 -2.27
C MET A 8 -9.91 -10.06 -2.71
N GLY A 9 -8.60 -10.15 -2.96
CA GLY A 9 -7.82 -9.03 -3.51
C GLY A 9 -8.28 -8.66 -4.92
N ASP A 10 -8.47 -9.64 -5.79
CA ASP A 10 -8.93 -9.42 -7.17
C ASP A 10 -10.32 -8.78 -7.22
N GLU A 11 -11.28 -9.28 -6.42
CA GLU A 11 -12.61 -8.67 -6.36
C GLU A 11 -12.58 -7.26 -5.73
N ALA A 12 -11.74 -7.02 -4.72
CA ALA A 12 -11.58 -5.67 -4.15
C ALA A 12 -11.04 -4.67 -5.19
N VAL A 13 -10.04 -5.08 -5.99
CA VAL A 13 -9.48 -4.28 -7.08
C VAL A 13 -10.53 -4.01 -8.16
N LYS A 14 -11.30 -5.03 -8.53
CA LYS A 14 -12.38 -4.90 -9.51
C LYS A 14 -13.46 -3.93 -9.06
N LEU A 15 -13.90 -4.03 -7.80
CA LEU A 15 -14.87 -3.08 -7.22
C LEU A 15 -14.29 -1.67 -7.20
N PHE A 16 -13.04 -1.51 -6.77
CA PHE A 16 -12.35 -0.22 -6.79
C PHE A 16 -12.35 0.42 -8.18
N HIS A 17 -12.06 -0.34 -9.24
CA HIS A 17 -12.09 0.16 -10.62
C HIS A 17 -13.48 0.51 -11.15
N GLN A 18 -14.54 0.00 -10.53
CA GLN A 18 -15.93 0.33 -10.87
C GLN A 18 -16.44 1.57 -10.12
N MET A 19 -15.74 2.04 -9.08
CA MET A 19 -16.15 3.21 -8.32
C MET A 19 -16.01 4.51 -9.15
N PRO A 20 -17.00 5.42 -9.10
CA PRO A 20 -16.86 6.76 -9.66
C PRO A 20 -15.64 7.47 -9.06
N LYS A 21 -14.81 8.11 -9.88
CA LYS A 21 -13.56 8.74 -9.42
C LYS A 21 -13.80 9.78 -8.33
N GLU A 22 -14.93 10.48 -8.38
CA GLU A 22 -15.37 11.49 -7.43
C GLU A 22 -15.73 10.91 -6.05
N SER A 23 -15.99 9.60 -5.98
CA SER A 23 -16.32 8.88 -4.75
C SER A 23 -15.11 8.24 -4.07
N ILE A 24 -13.94 8.25 -4.73
CA ILE A 24 -12.73 7.63 -4.20
C ILE A 24 -12.06 8.59 -3.22
N ASP A 25 -12.01 8.19 -1.96
CA ASP A 25 -11.31 8.90 -0.89
C ASP A 25 -10.05 8.15 -0.44
N HIS A 26 -9.33 8.75 0.53
CA HIS A 26 -8.13 8.13 1.10
C HIS A 26 -8.40 6.76 1.71
N LEU A 27 -9.57 6.57 2.34
CA LEU A 27 -9.93 5.30 2.97
C LEU A 27 -10.08 4.20 1.92
N THR A 28 -10.72 4.51 0.80
CA THR A 28 -10.89 3.60 -0.34
C THR A 28 -9.53 3.12 -0.86
N TYR A 29 -8.57 4.04 -1.02
CA TYR A 29 -7.21 3.69 -1.43
C TYR A 29 -6.51 2.78 -0.41
N ILE A 30 -6.62 3.07 0.88
CA ILE A 30 -6.03 2.24 1.94
C ILE A 30 -6.62 0.83 1.91
N CYS A 31 -7.94 0.71 1.77
CA CYS A 31 -8.62 -0.58 1.70
C CYS A 31 -8.16 -1.42 0.52
N VAL A 32 -8.08 -0.85 -0.69
CA VAL A 32 -7.65 -1.61 -1.89
C VAL A 32 -6.16 -1.96 -1.82
N LEU A 33 -5.30 -1.09 -1.28
CA LEU A 33 -3.88 -1.39 -1.10
C LEU A 33 -3.65 -2.50 -0.08
N ASN A 34 -4.38 -2.50 1.05
CA ASN A 34 -4.34 -3.60 2.02
C ASN A 34 -4.80 -4.92 1.40
N ALA A 35 -5.89 -4.90 0.62
CA ALA A 35 -6.36 -6.08 -0.09
C ALA A 35 -5.28 -6.62 -1.05
N CYS A 36 -4.60 -5.74 -1.79
CA CYS A 36 -3.48 -6.13 -2.65
C CYS A 36 -2.30 -6.71 -1.86
N SER A 37 -1.94 -6.11 -0.73
CA SER A 37 -0.87 -6.58 0.17
C SER A 37 -1.12 -8.00 0.68
N HIS A 38 -2.35 -8.31 1.10
CA HIS A 38 -2.71 -9.63 1.60
C HIS A 38 -2.86 -10.69 0.50
N SER A 39 -3.21 -10.29 -0.72
CA SER A 39 -3.37 -11.20 -1.87
C SER A 39 -2.14 -11.29 -2.77
N GLY A 40 -1.04 -10.61 -2.44
CA GLY A 40 0.19 -10.63 -3.24
C GLY A 40 0.10 -9.88 -4.58
N LEU A 41 -0.88 -9.00 -4.75
CA LEU A 41 -1.11 -8.21 -5.96
C LEU A 41 -0.25 -6.94 -5.97
N VAL A 42 1.06 -7.10 -5.77
CA VAL A 42 1.99 -5.99 -5.52
C VAL A 42 2.06 -5.02 -6.70
N ASP A 43 2.04 -5.53 -7.93
CA ASP A 43 2.07 -4.68 -9.13
C ASP A 43 0.81 -3.83 -9.28
N VAL A 44 -0.34 -4.36 -8.88
CA VAL A 44 -1.59 -3.61 -8.85
C VAL A 44 -1.52 -2.53 -7.76
N ALA A 45 -1.03 -2.88 -6.57
CA ALA A 45 -0.82 -1.91 -5.49
C ALA A 45 0.07 -0.75 -5.93
N ARG A 46 1.19 -1.03 -6.62
CA ARG A 46 2.09 0.00 -7.19
C ARG A 46 1.36 0.92 -8.15
N SER A 47 0.60 0.34 -9.08
CA SER A 47 -0.16 1.12 -10.07
C SER A 47 -1.16 2.04 -9.38
N ILE A 48 -1.93 1.53 -8.42
CA ILE A 48 -2.91 2.34 -7.66
C ILE A 48 -2.19 3.44 -6.88
N PHE A 49 -1.16 3.09 -6.11
CA PHE A 49 -0.38 4.03 -5.30
C PHE A 49 0.18 5.19 -6.14
N ASN A 50 0.76 4.89 -7.30
CA ASN A 50 1.33 5.91 -8.20
C ASN A 50 0.27 6.88 -8.74
N ASN A 51 -0.98 6.45 -8.88
CA ASN A 51 -2.08 7.30 -9.35
C ASN A 51 -2.71 8.18 -8.25
N ILE A 52 -2.36 7.98 -6.97
CA ILE A 52 -2.85 8.82 -5.87
C ILE A 52 -2.16 10.18 -5.92
N GLN A 53 -2.93 11.25 -6.12
CA GLN A 53 -2.41 12.62 -6.18
C GLN A 53 -1.89 13.11 -4.81
N THR A 54 -2.69 12.94 -3.77
CA THR A 54 -2.35 13.34 -2.40
C THR A 54 -2.23 12.10 -1.54
N LYS A 55 -0.99 11.71 -1.24
CA LYS A 55 -0.70 10.54 -0.41
C LYS A 55 -0.58 10.97 1.04
N THR A 56 -1.37 10.34 1.91
CA THR A 56 -1.27 10.53 3.37
C THR A 56 -0.20 9.60 3.93
N GLU A 57 0.22 9.86 5.16
CA GLU A 57 1.13 8.97 5.90
C GLU A 57 0.64 7.52 5.92
N ILE A 58 -0.66 7.30 6.12
CA ILE A 58 -1.24 5.94 6.16
C ILE A 58 -1.12 5.25 4.78
N ILE A 59 -1.27 6.00 3.68
CA ILE A 59 -1.11 5.44 2.34
C ILE A 59 0.34 5.02 2.09
N TYR A 60 1.32 5.81 2.55
CA TYR A 60 2.74 5.42 2.50
C TYR A 60 3.02 4.19 3.35
N THR A 61 2.57 4.16 4.61
CA THR A 61 2.85 3.04 5.52
C THR A 61 2.23 1.73 5.00
N THR A 62 1.01 1.79 4.46
CA THR A 62 0.36 0.64 3.82
C THR A 62 1.13 0.14 2.60
N MET A 63 1.64 1.03 1.74
CA MET A 63 2.42 0.63 0.57
C MET A 63 3.77 0.02 0.96
N ILE A 64 4.43 0.58 1.98
CA ILE A 64 5.70 0.05 2.49
C ILE A 64 5.51 -1.33 3.12
N ASP A 65 4.43 -1.56 3.89
CA ASP A 65 4.07 -2.89 4.38
C ASP A 65 3.86 -3.88 3.23
N CYS A 66 3.12 -3.47 2.20
CA CYS A 66 2.90 -4.28 0.99
C CYS A 66 4.22 -4.69 0.33
N LEU A 67 5.16 -3.76 0.16
CA LEU A 67 6.47 -4.04 -0.43
C LEU A 67 7.34 -4.92 0.48
N SER A 68 7.30 -4.69 1.79
CA SER A 68 8.07 -5.47 2.77
C SER A 68 7.65 -6.93 2.77
N ARG A 69 6.33 -7.19 2.77
CA ARG A 69 5.76 -8.55 2.67
C ARG A 69 6.09 -9.25 1.35
N ALA A 70 6.30 -8.47 0.29
CA ALA A 70 6.72 -8.94 -1.03
C ALA A 70 8.24 -9.10 -1.18
N ALA A 71 9.02 -8.85 -0.12
CA ALA A 71 10.49 -8.79 -0.14
C ALA A 71 11.07 -7.76 -1.13
N ALA A 72 10.30 -6.74 -1.50
CA ALA A 72 10.73 -5.62 -2.36
C ALA A 72 11.41 -4.52 -1.53
N PHE A 73 12.41 -4.88 -0.73
CA PHE A 73 12.99 -4.03 0.31
C PHE A 73 13.64 -2.75 -0.23
N GLU A 74 14.28 -2.81 -1.39
CA GLU A 74 14.90 -1.63 -2.01
C GLU A 74 13.85 -0.55 -2.34
N GLU A 75 12.68 -0.97 -2.83
CA GLU A 75 11.58 -0.06 -3.13
C GLU A 75 10.92 0.47 -1.85
N ALA A 76 10.76 -0.39 -0.85
CA ALA A 76 10.27 0.01 0.47
C ALA A 76 11.16 1.09 1.12
N GLN A 77 12.48 0.93 1.04
CA GLN A 77 13.44 1.93 1.53
C GLN A 77 13.37 3.24 0.75
N LYS A 78 13.18 3.19 -0.57
CA LYS A 78 12.98 4.40 -1.39
C LYS A 78 11.73 5.17 -0.96
N LEU A 79 10.62 4.48 -0.72
CA LEU A 79 9.40 5.12 -0.25
C LEU A 79 9.54 5.72 1.16
N ILE A 80 10.30 5.09 2.07
CA ILE A 80 10.62 5.69 3.36
C ILE A 80 11.38 7.01 3.16
N GLY A 81 12.41 7.01 2.31
CA GLY A 81 13.19 8.22 2.04
C GLY A 81 12.40 9.33 1.32
N GLU A 82 11.42 8.97 0.48
CA GLU A 82 10.47 9.94 -0.10
C GLU A 82 9.55 10.53 0.96
N PHE A 83 8.98 9.68 1.83
CA PHE A 83 8.13 10.12 2.93
C PHE A 83 8.87 11.07 3.88
N GLU A 84 10.10 10.73 4.30
CA GLU A 84 10.95 11.52 5.19
C GLU A 84 11.37 12.88 4.61
N ARG A 85 11.45 13.01 3.27
CA ARG A 85 11.80 14.28 2.62
C ARG A 85 10.65 15.27 2.71
N ASP A 86 9.43 14.78 2.56
CA ASP A 86 8.23 15.59 2.42
C ASP A 86 7.48 15.77 3.76
N HIS A 87 7.81 14.98 4.79
CA HIS A 87 7.14 14.97 6.08
C HIS A 87 8.16 15.03 7.24
N ALA A 88 7.79 15.72 8.33
CA ALA A 88 8.61 15.72 9.54
C ALA A 88 8.79 14.29 10.08
N PRO A 89 9.96 13.93 10.63
CA PRO A 89 10.21 12.57 11.10
C PRO A 89 9.23 12.20 12.22
N ALA A 90 8.29 11.31 11.89
CA ALA A 90 7.24 10.82 12.78
C ALA A 90 7.59 9.43 13.34
N VAL A 91 6.97 9.05 14.45
CA VAL A 91 7.16 7.75 15.14
C VAL A 91 6.94 6.54 14.21
N SER A 92 6.17 6.73 13.13
CA SER A 92 5.92 5.73 12.08
C SER A 92 7.19 5.24 11.38
N ILE A 93 8.27 6.03 11.34
CA ILE A 93 9.57 5.64 10.76
C ILE A 93 10.07 4.35 11.42
N TYR A 94 10.11 4.27 12.75
CA TYR A 94 10.60 3.08 13.45
C TYR A 94 9.76 1.83 13.16
N SER A 95 8.46 1.99 12.93
CA SER A 95 7.57 0.88 12.57
C SER A 95 7.86 0.39 11.15
N LEU A 96 8.13 1.29 10.22
CA LEU A 96 8.45 0.97 8.82
C LEU A 96 9.83 0.32 8.67
N TYR A 97 10.83 0.82 9.41
CA TYR A 97 12.13 0.15 9.51
C TYR A 97 11.98 -1.25 10.12
N SER A 98 11.21 -1.40 11.20
CA SER A 98 10.95 -2.72 11.79
C SER A 98 10.34 -3.70 10.79
N SER A 99 9.44 -3.25 9.91
CA SER A 99 8.81 -4.12 8.89
C SER A 99 9.76 -4.56 7.77
N ILE A 100 10.85 -3.85 7.52
CA ILE A 100 11.83 -4.18 6.47
C ILE A 100 12.93 -5.12 6.98
N TYR A 101 13.30 -5.01 8.26
CA TYR A 101 14.48 -5.69 8.81
C TYR A 101 14.16 -6.92 9.69
N LEU A 102 12.89 -7.29 9.86
CA LEU A 102 12.41 -8.49 10.56
C LEU A 102 11.63 -9.40 9.60
#